data_AF-A0A819Y1M0-F1
#
_entry.id   AF-A0A819Y1M0-F1
#
_cell.length_a   1.000
_cell.length_b   1.000
_cell.length_c   1.000
_cell.angle_alpha   90.00
_cell.angle_beta   90.00
_cell.angle_gamma   90.00
#
_symmetry.space_group_name_H-M   'P 1'
#
loop_
_entity.id
_entity.type
_entity.pdbx_description
1 polymer ?
#
loop_
_entity_poly.entity_id
_entity_poly.type
_entity_poly.pdbx_seq_one_letter_code
_entity_poly.pdbx_strand_id
1 'polypeptide(L)'
;TSEEILQTPLTEEHRVIMLQRCIDTLLHEIGHLFGLKHCIYYACLMNGTNNEKEMDRQPSHLCPVCLCKLHSTLQFDVKHLYETFANLCDKYGLETECSWYQKRLAYIH
;
A
#
# COMPACT_ATOMS: atom_id res chain seq x y z
N THR A 1 -6.57 -37.64 -13.93
CA THR A 1 -6.69 -36.73 -15.09
C THR A 1 -6.29 -35.36 -14.62
N SER A 2 -5.21 -34.83 -15.17
CA SER A 2 -4.52 -33.62 -14.69
C SER A 2 -5.29 -32.31 -14.99
N GLU A 3 -6.61 -32.40 -15.19
CA GLU A 3 -7.47 -31.31 -15.65
C GLU A 3 -8.47 -30.82 -14.57
N GLU A 4 -8.60 -31.50 -13.42
CA GLU A 4 -9.60 -31.13 -12.39
C GLU A 4 -9.17 -30.02 -11.42
N ILE A 5 -7.94 -29.48 -11.53
CA ILE A 5 -7.45 -28.42 -10.62
C ILE A 5 -7.87 -27.01 -11.09
N LEU A 6 -8.40 -26.85 -12.32
CA LEU A 6 -8.66 -25.51 -12.89
C LEU A 6 -10.15 -25.27 -13.18
N GLN A 7 -11.03 -25.20 -12.18
CA GLN A 7 -12.42 -24.77 -12.46
C GLN A 7 -13.29 -24.28 -11.29
N THR A 8 -12.72 -23.79 -10.19
CA THR A 8 -13.52 -23.02 -9.21
C THR A 8 -13.38 -21.53 -9.50
N PRO A 9 -14.47 -20.81 -9.84
CA PRO A 9 -14.40 -19.36 -10.03
C PRO A 9 -13.99 -18.68 -8.71
N LEU A 10 -13.09 -17.70 -8.80
CA LEU A 10 -12.70 -16.87 -7.65
C LEU A 10 -13.95 -16.22 -7.04
N THR A 11 -14.09 -16.33 -5.72
CA THR A 11 -15.07 -15.56 -4.95
C THR A 11 -14.74 -14.07 -5.06
N GLU A 12 -15.74 -13.21 -4.82
CA GLU A 12 -15.51 -11.77 -4.82
C GLU A 12 -14.49 -11.34 -3.77
N GLU A 13 -14.47 -12.01 -2.60
CA GLU A 13 -13.45 -11.79 -1.58
C GLU A 13 -12.03 -12.08 -2.11
N HIS A 14 -11.83 -13.22 -2.81
CA HIS A 14 -10.54 -13.53 -3.41
C HIS A 14 -10.13 -12.51 -4.47
N ARG A 15 -11.08 -11.97 -5.25
CA ARG A 15 -10.78 -10.92 -6.25
C ARG A 15 -10.32 -9.63 -5.59
N VAL A 16 -10.98 -9.20 -4.50
CA VAL A 16 -10.61 -8.00 -3.75
C VAL A 16 -9.21 -8.14 -3.15
N ILE A 17 -8.92 -9.27 -2.49
CA ILE A 17 -7.60 -9.53 -1.92
C ILE A 17 -6.52 -9.55 -3.01
N MET A 18 -6.79 -10.22 -4.14
CA MET A 18 -5.85 -10.28 -5.26
C MET A 18 -5.58 -8.88 -5.82
N LEU A 19 -6.61 -8.06 -6.01
CA LEU A 19 -6.46 -6.69 -6.49
C LEU A 19 -5.63 -5.84 -5.53
N GLN A 20 -5.90 -5.94 -4.22
CA GLN A 20 -5.15 -5.22 -3.19
C GLN A 20 -3.66 -5.62 -3.23
N ARG A 21 -3.36 -6.92 -3.28
CA ARG A 21 -1.98 -7.42 -3.42
C ARG A 21 -1.30 -6.91 -4.68
N CYS A 22 -2.01 -6.86 -5.80
CA CYS A 22 -1.48 -6.31 -7.05
C CYS A 22 -1.13 -4.83 -6.92
N ILE A 23 -2.02 -4.04 -6.30
CA ILE A 23 -1.78 -2.61 -6.06
C ILE A 23 -0.57 -2.42 -5.15
N ASP A 24 -0.51 -3.12 -4.02
CA ASP A 24 0.58 -2.96 -3.05
C ASP A 24 1.91 -3.41 -3.64
N THR A 25 1.94 -4.53 -4.37
CA THR A 25 3.15 -4.99 -5.07
C THR A 25 3.60 -3.96 -6.10
N LEU A 26 2.67 -3.43 -6.91
CA LEU A 26 3.01 -2.42 -7.91
C LEU A 26 3.58 -1.16 -7.26
N LEU A 27 2.97 -0.67 -6.17
CA LEU A 27 3.46 0.51 -5.45
C LEU A 27 4.82 0.26 -4.77
N HIS A 28 5.05 -0.95 -4.27
CA HIS A 28 6.33 -1.40 -3.72
C HIS A 28 7.45 -1.31 -4.77
N GLU A 29 7.22 -1.90 -5.94
CA GLU A 29 8.18 -1.88 -7.05
C GLU A 29 8.40 -0.46 -7.60
N ILE A 30 7.35 0.36 -7.68
CA ILE A 30 7.50 1.79 -8.01
C ILE A 30 8.39 2.50 -6.97
N GLY A 31 8.24 2.16 -5.68
CA GLY A 31 9.12 2.65 -4.63
C GLY A 31 10.59 2.31 -4.90
N HIS A 32 10.88 1.11 -5.39
CA HIS A 32 12.23 0.72 -5.81
C HIS A 32 12.75 1.55 -6.98
N LEU A 33 11.91 1.93 -7.95
CA LEU A 33 12.30 2.82 -9.05
C LEU A 33 12.77 4.21 -8.55
N PHE A 34 12.25 4.66 -7.41
CA PHE A 34 12.67 5.91 -6.75
C PHE A 34 13.80 5.72 -5.72
N GLY A 35 14.45 4.55 -5.70
CA GLY A 35 15.61 4.26 -4.86
C GLY A 35 15.28 3.87 -3.42
N LEU A 36 14.02 3.61 -3.09
CA LEU A 36 13.66 3.05 -1.78
C LEU A 36 14.13 1.59 -1.72
N LYS A 37 14.84 1.21 -0.66
CA LYS A 37 15.13 -0.19 -0.34
C LYS A 37 14.07 -0.72 0.63
N HIS A 38 14.08 -2.04 0.85
CA HIS A 38 13.27 -2.64 1.90
C HIS A 38 13.43 -1.89 3.24
N CYS A 39 12.30 -1.60 3.87
CA CYS A 39 12.22 -0.92 5.15
C CYS A 39 12.26 -1.93 6.29
N ILE A 40 13.09 -1.65 7.29
CA ILE A 40 13.20 -2.44 8.53
C ILE A 40 12.83 -1.63 9.78
N TYR A 41 12.43 -0.37 9.61
CA TYR A 41 12.26 0.57 10.71
C TYR A 41 10.87 0.50 11.35
N TYR A 42 9.82 0.42 10.52
CA TYR A 42 8.42 0.46 10.92
C TYR A 42 7.57 -0.37 9.96
N ALA A 43 6.30 -0.59 10.31
CA ALA A 43 5.29 -1.08 9.37
C ALA A 43 5.17 -0.12 8.18
N CYS A 44 5.44 -0.62 6.98
CA CYS A 44 5.64 0.16 5.77
C CYS A 44 5.30 -0.69 4.54
N LEU A 45 4.72 -0.07 3.52
CA LEU A 45 4.57 -0.65 2.17
C LEU A 45 5.89 -1.21 1.62
N MET A 46 7.02 -0.62 2.00
CA MET A 46 8.35 -1.07 1.59
C MET A 46 8.92 -2.19 2.48
N ASN A 47 8.17 -2.81 3.41
CA ASN A 47 8.71 -3.94 4.17
C ASN A 47 8.98 -5.13 3.22
N GLY A 48 10.05 -5.87 3.47
CA GLY A 48 10.34 -7.09 2.71
C GLY A 48 9.35 -8.19 3.09
N THR A 49 8.94 -8.99 2.11
CA THR A 49 7.89 -10.02 2.28
C THR A 49 8.40 -11.37 1.77
N ASN A 50 8.28 -12.42 2.59
CA ASN A 50 8.71 -13.77 2.19
C ASN A 50 7.54 -14.68 1.77
N ASN A 51 6.30 -14.32 2.12
CA ASN A 51 5.09 -15.08 1.76
C ASN A 51 3.84 -14.20 1.72
N GLU A 52 2.77 -14.73 1.12
CA GLU A 52 1.49 -14.01 0.94
C GLU A 52 0.85 -13.57 2.27
N LYS A 53 0.97 -14.37 3.33
CA LYS A 53 0.39 -14.04 4.65
C LYS A 53 1.11 -12.88 5.31
N GLU A 54 2.39 -12.72 5.05
CA GLU A 54 3.16 -11.55 5.47
C GLU A 54 2.74 -10.32 4.66
N MET A 55 2.51 -10.47 3.35
CA MET A 55 2.01 -9.38 2.50
C MET A 55 0.68 -8.83 3.04
N ASP A 56 -0.28 -9.72 3.31
CA ASP A 56 -1.62 -9.33 3.75
C ASP A 56 -1.66 -8.61 5.10
N ARG A 57 -0.58 -8.70 5.89
CA ARG A 57 -0.46 -8.02 7.19
C ARG A 57 0.27 -6.68 7.08
N GLN A 58 0.93 -6.42 5.97
CA GLN A 58 1.67 -5.20 5.78
C GLN A 58 0.73 -4.06 5.39
N PRO A 59 1.07 -2.83 5.75
CA PRO A 59 0.25 -1.70 5.39
C PRO A 59 0.45 -1.24 3.94
N SER A 60 -0.61 -0.76 3.30
CA SER A 60 -0.60 -0.13 1.98
C SER A 60 -0.07 1.31 1.95
N HIS A 61 0.74 1.71 2.93
CA HIS A 61 1.22 3.09 3.08
C HIS A 61 2.72 3.16 3.45
N LEU A 62 3.38 4.25 3.08
CA LEU A 62 4.76 4.49 3.49
C LEU A 62 4.84 4.90 4.97
N CYS A 63 5.82 4.35 5.70
CA CYS A 63 6.17 4.86 7.02
C CYS A 63 6.87 6.24 6.91
N PRO A 64 6.99 7.01 8.02
CA PRO A 64 7.62 8.34 8.00
C PRO A 64 9.03 8.34 7.39
N VAL A 65 9.83 7.30 7.65
CA VAL A 65 11.20 7.20 7.11
C VAL A 65 11.20 7.07 5.58
N CYS A 66 10.37 6.17 5.03
CA CYS A 66 10.31 5.99 3.58
C CYS A 66 9.62 7.16 2.87
N LEU A 67 8.64 7.79 3.52
CA LEU A 67 8.02 9.00 3.03
C LEU A 67 9.04 10.14 2.91
N CYS A 68 9.85 10.38 3.96
CA CYS A 68 10.91 11.38 3.91
C CYS A 68 11.95 11.08 2.83
N LYS A 69 12.35 9.81 2.66
CA LYS A 69 13.25 9.41 1.57
C LYS A 69 12.67 9.73 0.19
N LEU A 70 11.40 9.38 -0.03
CA LEU A 70 10.74 9.66 -1.30
C LEU A 70 10.58 11.17 -1.53
N HIS A 71 10.22 11.91 -0.49
CA HIS A 71 10.14 13.37 -0.52
C HIS A 71 11.48 14.01 -0.85
N SER A 72 12.59 13.52 -0.30
CA SER A 72 13.93 14.03 -0.66
C SER A 72 14.27 13.83 -2.13
N THR A 73 13.70 12.82 -2.79
CA THR A 73 13.89 12.57 -4.23
C THR A 73 12.95 13.42 -5.11
N LEU A 74 11.69 13.57 -4.71
CA LEU A 74 10.63 14.12 -5.58
C LEU A 74 10.10 15.51 -5.17
N GLN A 75 10.34 15.94 -3.93
CA GLN A 75 9.95 17.24 -3.38
C GLN A 75 8.45 17.60 -3.56
N PHE A 76 7.57 16.60 -3.39
CA PHE A 76 6.12 16.80 -3.46
C PHE A 76 5.53 17.34 -2.15
N ASP A 77 4.37 17.97 -2.23
CA ASP A 77 3.62 18.37 -1.03
C ASP A 77 3.00 17.14 -0.35
N VAL A 78 3.53 16.78 0.84
CA VAL A 78 3.08 15.63 1.63
C VAL A 78 1.63 15.79 2.10
N LYS A 79 1.23 17.01 2.47
CA LYS A 79 -0.13 17.29 2.94
C LYS A 79 -1.12 17.08 1.79
N HIS A 80 -0.82 17.66 0.63
CA HIS A 80 -1.64 17.48 -0.56
C HIS A 80 -1.72 16.00 -0.99
N LEU A 81 -0.63 15.24 -0.87
CA LEU A 81 -0.63 13.81 -1.13
C LEU A 81 -1.60 13.06 -0.19
N TYR A 82 -1.56 13.36 1.11
CA TYR A 82 -2.41 12.71 2.10
C TYR A 82 -3.88 13.11 1.96
N GLU A 83 -4.19 14.36 1.63
CA GLU A 83 -5.55 14.80 1.29
C GLU A 83 -6.07 14.05 0.06
N THR A 84 -5.23 13.94 -0.98
CA THR A 84 -5.56 13.19 -2.20
C THR A 84 -5.88 11.74 -1.89
N PHE A 85 -5.05 11.06 -1.10
CA PHE A 85 -5.30 9.67 -0.73
C PHE A 85 -6.52 9.50 0.19
N ALA A 86 -6.73 10.38 1.18
CA ALA A 86 -7.92 10.33 2.03
C ALA A 86 -9.20 10.43 1.19
N ASN A 87 -9.26 11.38 0.25
CA ASN A 87 -10.40 11.56 -0.65
C ASN A 87 -10.60 10.36 -1.59
N LEU A 88 -9.51 9.77 -2.10
CA LEU A 88 -9.57 8.60 -2.96
C LEU A 88 -10.08 7.37 -2.19
N CYS A 89 -9.57 7.14 -0.98
CA CYS A 89 -10.02 6.07 -0.11
C CYS A 89 -11.51 6.23 0.25
N ASP A 90 -11.96 7.44 0.59
CA ASP A 90 -13.38 7.73 0.86
C ASP A 90 -14.26 7.42 -0.36
N LYS A 91 -13.85 7.88 -1.55
CA LYS A 91 -14.57 7.65 -2.81
C LYS A 91 -14.76 6.17 -3.14
N TYR A 92 -13.79 5.31 -2.77
CA TYR A 92 -13.82 3.87 -3.06
C TYR A 92 -14.24 3.01 -1.86
N GLY A 93 -14.62 3.61 -0.73
CA GLY A 93 -15.06 2.87 0.47
C GLY A 93 -13.93 2.13 1.21
N LEU A 94 -12.69 2.62 1.10
CA LEU A 94 -11.51 2.06 1.77
C LEU A 94 -11.37 2.68 3.17
N GLU A 95 -12.25 2.28 4.09
CA GLU A 95 -12.42 2.93 5.40
C GLU A 95 -11.15 2.89 6.27
N THR A 96 -10.43 1.77 6.27
CA THR A 96 -9.21 1.58 7.06
C THR A 96 -8.11 2.55 6.62
N GLU A 97 -7.89 2.63 5.32
CA GLU A 97 -6.89 3.48 4.68
C GLU A 97 -7.30 4.95 4.80
N CYS A 98 -8.58 5.27 4.59
CA CYS A 98 -9.11 6.63 4.77
C CYS A 98 -8.86 7.13 6.19
N SER A 99 -9.23 6.33 7.21
CA SER A 99 -9.00 6.65 8.61
C SER A 99 -7.51 6.87 8.90
N TRP A 100 -6.64 6.08 8.26
CA TRP A 100 -5.20 6.17 8.43
C TRP A 100 -4.64 7.52 7.94
N TYR A 101 -5.05 7.97 6.75
CA TYR A 101 -4.59 9.24 6.17
C TYR A 101 -5.18 10.44 6.93
N GLN A 102 -6.48 10.41 7.26
CA GLN A 102 -7.14 11.47 8.03
C GLN A 102 -6.48 11.71 9.38
N LYS A 103 -6.16 10.65 10.12
CA LYS A 103 -5.46 10.76 11.41
C LYS A 103 -4.12 11.48 11.30
N ARG A 104 -3.43 11.37 10.16
CA ARG A 104 -2.12 11.99 9.94
C ARG A 104 -2.20 13.43 9.48
N LEU A 105 -3.22 13.78 8.71
CA LEU A 105 -3.50 15.16 8.34
C LEU A 105 -3.67 16.06 9.57
N ALA A 106 -4.13 15.52 10.70
CA ALA A 106 -4.21 16.24 11.97
C ALA A 106 -2.84 16.68 12.54
N TYR A 107 -1.73 16.07 12.09
CA TYR A 107 -0.37 16.34 12.59
C TYR A 107 0.56 16.98 11.55
N ILE A 108 0.08 17.20 10.32
CA ILE A 108 0.84 17.84 9.24
C ILE A 108 0.33 19.27 9.08
N HIS A 109 1.18 20.25 9.38
CA HIS A 109 0.85 21.68 9.32
C HIS A 109 1.11 22.25 7.93
#